data_AF-A0A662H5Q7-F1
#
_entry.id   AF-A0A662H5Q7-F1
#
_cell.length_a   1.000
_cell.length_b   1.000
_cell.length_c   1.000
_cell.angle_alpha   90.00
_cell.angle_beta   90.00
_cell.angle_gamma   90.00
#
_symmetry.space_group_name_H-M   'P 1'
#
loop_
_entity.id
_entity.type
_entity.pdbx_description
1 polymer ?
#
loop_
_entity_poly.entity_id
_entity_poly.type
_entity_poly.pdbx_seq_one_letter_code
_entity_poly.pdbx_strand_id
1 'polypeptide(L)'
;MLQGFTLDFEKLRARENTLWRYRELLPIREQNSIVSLGEGFTPIMVREINGTKVVYKLDFLNPTGSFKDRGASVLISHLNEIGIKEIVEDS
;
A
#
# COMPACT_ATOMS: atom_id res chain seq x y z
N MET A 1 15.01 -9.39 -10.70
CA MET A 1 14.76 -8.30 -11.66
C MET A 1 13.44 -8.64 -12.35
N LEU A 2 12.33 -7.97 -12.00
CA LEU A 2 11.07 -8.15 -12.71
C LEU A 2 11.21 -7.47 -14.08
N GLN A 3 11.48 -8.24 -15.13
CA GLN A 3 11.53 -7.73 -16.50
C GLN A 3 10.13 -7.27 -16.91
N GLY A 4 9.99 -6.03 -17.41
CA GLY A 4 8.85 -5.63 -18.23
C GLY A 4 7.98 -4.46 -17.77
N PHE A 5 8.23 -3.83 -16.62
CA PHE A 5 7.41 -2.69 -16.18
C PHE A 5 8.17 -1.36 -16.27
N THR A 6 7.79 -0.52 -17.25
CA THR A 6 8.18 0.90 -17.26
C THR A 6 7.19 1.67 -16.39
N LEU A 7 7.62 2.08 -15.20
CA LEU A 7 6.86 3.01 -14.37
C LEU A 7 7.08 4.44 -14.84
N ASP A 8 6.00 5.11 -15.19
CA ASP A 8 6.01 6.54 -15.48
C ASP A 8 5.83 7.32 -14.17
N PHE A 9 6.92 7.92 -13.69
CA PHE A 9 6.92 8.66 -12.42
C PHE A 9 6.01 9.88 -12.44
N GLU A 10 5.79 10.53 -13.58
CA GLU A 10 4.85 11.67 -13.66
C GLU A 10 3.42 11.18 -13.51
N LYS A 11 3.06 10.06 -14.16
CA LYS A 11 1.76 9.43 -13.96
C LYS A 11 1.56 8.98 -12.51
N LEU A 12 2.59 8.42 -11.86
CA LEU A 12 2.49 8.03 -10.44
C LEU A 12 2.23 9.24 -9.54
N ARG A 13 2.85 10.40 -9.80
CA ARG A 13 2.66 11.64 -9.01
C ARG A 13 1.25 12.22 -9.15
N ALA A 14 0.62 12.05 -10.31
CA ALA A 14 -0.74 12.54 -10.56
C ALA A 14 -1.85 11.64 -9.97
N ARG A 15 -1.51 10.41 -9.55
CA ARG A 15 -2.47 9.48 -8.93
C ARG A 15 -2.76 9.86 -7.48
N GLU A 16 -3.88 9.35 -6.99
CA GLU A 16 -4.25 9.46 -5.58
C GLU A 16 -3.14 8.95 -4.65
N ASN A 17 -3.03 9.58 -3.49
CA ASN A 17 -2.02 9.29 -2.48
C ASN A 17 -2.40 8.06 -1.64
N THR A 18 -2.50 6.90 -2.29
CA THR A 18 -2.78 5.61 -1.64
C THR A 18 -1.75 4.57 -2.06
N LEU A 19 -1.79 3.38 -1.46
CA LEU A 19 -1.02 2.22 -1.88
C LEU A 19 -1.25 1.89 -3.37
N TRP A 20 -2.50 2.03 -3.82
CA TRP A 20 -2.95 1.65 -5.16
C TRP A 20 -2.39 2.52 -6.28
N ARG A 21 -1.71 3.63 -5.98
CA ARG A 21 -0.94 4.37 -6.98
C ARG A 21 0.12 3.50 -7.67
N TYR A 22 0.59 2.43 -7.01
CA TYR A 22 1.58 1.48 -7.51
C TYR A 22 0.96 0.18 -8.04
N ARG A 23 -0.31 0.20 -8.47
CA ARG A 23 -1.08 -0.98 -8.89
C ARG A 23 -0.32 -1.93 -9.81
N GLU A 24 0.47 -1.41 -10.75
CA GLU A 24 1.24 -2.21 -11.72
C GLU A 24 2.29 -3.10 -11.08
N LEU A 25 2.66 -2.85 -9.82
CA LEU A 25 3.59 -3.65 -9.04
C LEU A 25 2.90 -4.63 -8.09
N LEU A 26 1.57 -4.58 -8.01
CA LEU A 26 0.75 -5.41 -7.13
C LEU A 26 0.13 -6.57 -7.91
N PRO A 27 -0.08 -7.75 -7.30
CA PRO A 27 -0.58 -8.94 -7.98
C PRO A 27 -2.11 -8.91 -8.17
N ILE A 28 -2.66 -7.81 -8.68
CA ILE A 28 -4.10 -7.59 -8.90
C ILE A 28 -4.35 -7.21 -10.36
N ARG A 29 -5.19 -7.98 -11.05
CA ARG A 29 -5.48 -7.79 -12.49
C ARG A 29 -6.69 -6.89 -12.70
N GLU A 30 -7.79 -7.17 -12.03
CA GLU A 30 -9.08 -6.51 -12.21
C GLU A 30 -9.20 -5.26 -11.35
N GLN A 31 -9.62 -4.12 -11.90
CA GLN A 31 -9.66 -2.88 -11.10
C GLN A 31 -10.78 -2.89 -10.07
N ASN A 32 -11.88 -3.53 -10.43
CA ASN A 32 -13.07 -3.62 -9.61
C ASN A 32 -12.92 -4.60 -8.43
N SER A 33 -11.83 -5.38 -8.37
CA SER A 33 -11.55 -6.25 -7.24
C SER A 33 -10.89 -5.53 -6.06
N ILE A 34 -10.38 -4.30 -6.26
CA ILE A 34 -9.73 -3.53 -5.20
C ILE A 34 -10.70 -3.27 -4.05
N VAL A 35 -10.29 -3.68 -2.86
CA VAL A 35 -10.88 -3.32 -1.58
C VAL A 35 -9.86 -2.47 -0.84
N SER A 36 -10.21 -1.21 -0.56
CA SER A 36 -9.29 -0.20 -0.03
C SER A 36 -10.00 0.67 1.00
N LEU A 37 -9.26 1.08 2.05
CA LEU A 37 -9.67 2.13 2.98
C LEU A 37 -8.87 3.42 2.75
N GLY A 38 -8.09 3.49 1.67
CA GLY A 38 -7.19 4.61 1.38
C GLY A 38 -5.83 4.49 2.07
N GLU A 39 -5.47 3.28 2.53
CA GLU A 39 -4.18 3.01 3.16
C GLU A 39 -2.99 3.28 2.25
N GLY A 40 -1.84 3.47 2.85
CA GLY A 40 -0.61 3.82 2.18
C GLY A 40 -0.31 5.32 2.24
N PHE A 41 0.73 5.73 1.50
CA PHE A 41 1.21 7.11 1.40
C PHE A 41 1.32 7.94 2.71
N THR A 42 1.46 7.26 3.85
CA THR A 42 1.63 7.90 5.16
C THR A 42 2.84 8.85 5.20
N PRO A 43 2.82 9.89 6.05
CA PRO A 43 3.91 10.84 6.15
C PRO A 43 5.27 10.19 6.47
N ILE A 44 6.32 10.82 5.96
CA ILE A 44 7.70 10.57 6.37
C ILE A 44 8.16 11.78 7.16
N MET A 45 8.54 11.56 8.42
CA MET A 45 9.06 12.62 9.28
C MET A 45 10.55 12.46 9.48
N VAL A 46 11.26 13.57 9.60
CA VAL A 46 12.69 13.59 9.85
C VAL A 46 12.94 14.35 11.15
N ARG A 47 13.75 13.77 12.05
CA ARG A 47 14.22 14.40 13.28
C ARG A 47 15.70 14.15 13.46
N GLU A 48 16.34 15.03 14.21
CA GLU A 48 17.70 14.83 14.68
C GLU A 48 17.65 14.40 16.15
N ILE A 49 18.35 13.32 16.49
CA ILE A 49 18.47 12.80 17.85
C ILE A 49 19.96 12.59 18.12
N ASN A 50 20.52 13.33 19.09
CA ASN A 50 21.93 13.27 19.47
C ASN A 50 22.88 13.38 18.25
N GLY A 51 22.62 14.35 17.36
CA GLY A 51 23.41 14.55 16.13
C GLY A 51 23.15 13.53 15.02
N THR A 52 22.24 12.58 15.21
CA THR A 52 21.87 11.57 14.20
C THR A 52 20.53 11.90 13.55
N LYS A 53 20.51 11.97 12.22
CA LYS A 53 19.28 12.15 11.43
C LYS A 53 18.49 10.83 11.39
N VAL A 54 17.31 10.82 12.01
CA VAL A 54 16.39 9.69 12.04
C VAL A 54 15.18 9.99 11.15
N VAL A 55 14.79 9.01 10.34
CA VAL A 55 13.64 9.07 9.45
C VAL A 55 12.55 8.13 9.96
N TYR A 56 11.34 8.65 10.14
CA TYR A 56 10.18 7.92 10.63
C TYR A 56 9.17 7.74 9.51
N LYS A 57 8.83 6.50 9.22
CA LYS A 57 7.68 6.16 8.38
C LYS A 57 6.47 5.94 9.27
N LEU A 58 5.53 6.88 9.27
CA LEU A 58 4.42 6.90 10.24
C LEU A 58 3.26 6.00 9.82
N ASP A 59 3.51 4.69 9.68
CA ASP A 59 2.49 3.74 9.23
C ASP A 59 1.39 3.44 10.26
N PHE A 60 1.52 3.93 11.49
CA PHE A 60 0.40 3.96 12.45
C PHE A 60 -0.68 4.99 12.08
N LEU A 61 -0.47 5.82 11.04
CA LEU A 61 -1.48 6.73 10.49
C LEU A 61 -2.28 6.11 9.33
N ASN A 62 -2.09 4.83 9.03
CA ASN A 62 -3.01 4.11 8.15
C ASN A 62 -4.39 3.94 8.83
N PRO A 63 -5.47 3.64 8.07
CA PRO A 63 -6.85 3.62 8.57
C PRO A 63 -7.12 2.86 9.88
N THR A 64 -6.49 1.71 10.11
CA THR A 64 -6.68 0.92 11.35
C THR A 64 -5.66 1.23 12.44
N GLY A 65 -4.70 2.12 12.17
CA GLY A 65 -3.61 2.42 13.08
C GLY A 65 -2.40 1.50 12.96
N SER A 66 -2.34 0.66 11.92
CA SER A 66 -1.28 -0.36 11.75
C SER A 66 -0.68 -0.36 10.35
N PHE A 67 0.60 -0.73 10.24
CA PHE A 67 1.23 -1.00 8.94
C PHE A 67 0.58 -2.19 8.20
N LYS A 68 -0.11 -3.08 8.93
CA LYS A 68 -0.80 -4.27 8.39
C LYS A 68 -1.82 -3.89 7.30
N ASP A 69 -2.39 -2.69 7.33
CA ASP A 69 -3.35 -2.22 6.33
C ASP A 69 -2.86 -2.37 4.90
N ARG A 70 -1.57 -2.09 4.65
CA ARG A 70 -0.97 -2.22 3.32
C ARG A 70 -1.08 -3.64 2.79
N GLY A 71 -0.74 -4.62 3.61
CA GLY A 71 -0.77 -6.04 3.25
C GLY A 71 -2.19 -6.57 3.18
N ALA A 72 -3.03 -6.21 4.16
CA ALA A 72 -4.43 -6.59 4.21
C ALA A 72 -5.19 -6.13 2.97
N SER A 73 -5.02 -4.88 2.55
CA SER A 73 -5.67 -4.33 1.34
C SER A 73 -5.33 -5.13 0.08
N VAL A 74 -4.06 -5.48 -0.14
CA VAL A 74 -3.64 -6.32 -1.28
C VAL A 74 -4.21 -7.73 -1.16
N LEU A 75 -4.13 -8.34 0.03
CA LEU A 75 -4.63 -9.69 0.28
C LEU A 75 -6.14 -9.79 0.03
N ILE A 76 -6.94 -8.91 0.64
CA ILE A 76 -8.40 -8.89 0.50
C ILE A 76 -8.79 -8.59 -0.94
N SER A 77 -8.10 -7.69 -1.63
CA SER A 77 -8.35 -7.41 -3.05
C SER A 77 -8.09 -8.63 -3.93
N HIS A 78 -7.02 -9.37 -3.65
CA HIS A 78 -6.71 -10.60 -4.39
C HIS A 78 -7.75 -11.69 -4.14
N LEU A 79 -8.15 -11.89 -2.88
CA LEU A 79 -9.20 -12.84 -2.49
C LEU A 79 -10.54 -12.51 -3.14
N ASN A 80 -10.89 -11.22 -3.20
CA ASN A 80 -12.08 -10.74 -3.89
C ASN A 80 -12.00 -11.04 -5.40
N GLU A 81 -10.84 -10.82 -6.04
CA GLU A 81 -10.60 -11.13 -7.46
C GLU A 81 -10.85 -12.60 -7.81
N ILE A 82 -10.40 -13.52 -6.93
CA ILE A 82 -10.57 -14.96 -7.14
C ILE A 82 -11.89 -15.51 -6.58
N GLY A 83 -12.78 -14.63 -6.08
CA GLY A 83 -14.14 -14.99 -5.66
C GLY A 83 -14.27 -15.58 -4.26
N ILE A 84 -13.26 -15.48 -3.39
CA ILE A 84 -13.35 -15.90 -1.98
C ILE A 84 -14.26 -14.94 -1.21
N LYS A 85 -15.16 -15.50 -0.39
CA LYS A 85 -16.16 -14.73 0.37
C LYS A 85 -15.92 -14.71 1.87
N GLU A 86 -15.13 -15.64 2.39
CA GLU A 86 -14.90 -15.81 3.82
C GLU A 86 -13.44 -16.20 4.05
N ILE A 87 -12.84 -15.64 5.10
CA ILE A 87 -11.47 -15.94 5.55
C ILE A 87 -11.37 -15.85 7.07
N VAL A 88 -10.32 -16.45 7.60
CA VAL A 88 -9.85 -16.23 8.98
C VAL A 88 -8.38 -15.85 8.90
N GLU A 89 -7.99 -14.81 9.63
CA GLU A 89 -6.59 -14.45 9.87
C GLU A 89 -6.30 -14.65 11.36
N ASP A 90 -5.15 -15.26 11.65
CA ASP A 90 -4.63 -15.44 13.00
C ASP A 90 -3.33 -14.62 13.11
N SER A 91 -3.23 -13.81 14.15
CA SER A 91 -2.50 -12.52 14.13
C SER A 91 -1.06 -12.55 14.58
#